data_AF-A3BWA9-F1
#
_entry.id   AF-A3BWA9-F1
#
_cell.length_a   1.000
_cell.length_b   1.000
_cell.length_c   1.000
_cell.angle_alpha   90.00
_cell.angle_beta   90.00
_cell.angle_gamma   90.00
#
_symmetry.space_group_name_H-M   'P 1'
#
loop_
_entity.id
_entity.type
_entity.pdbx_description
1 polymer ?
#
loop_
_entity_poly.entity_id
_entity_poly.type
_entity_poly.pdbx_seq_one_letter_code
_entity_poly.pdbx_strand_id
1 'polypeptide(L)'
;MRAQSDPWFSEYLLRIGNGTENTIRDDYVRLPDEIVIPYGDSEDSVNTLIEYVFPSLNDERNTTSTEYMSTRTILSTKNDFVDKLNTNMIDRFPIKEKIYHSFDSVDDDSQNNYPLDFLNTITPNSLPPHELKV
;
A
#
# COMPACT_ATOMS: atom_id res chain seq x y z
N MET A 1 11.77 6.65 -14.93
CA MET A 1 10.86 7.59 -14.23
C MET A 1 9.79 8.03 -15.23
N ARG A 2 8.49 8.04 -14.89
CA ARG A 2 7.39 8.28 -15.86
C ARG A 2 7.60 9.50 -16.74
N ALA A 3 8.06 10.63 -16.17
CA ALA A 3 8.38 11.83 -16.93
C ALA A 3 9.36 11.58 -18.11
N GLN A 4 10.35 10.71 -17.95
CA GLN A 4 11.30 10.41 -19.03
C GLN A 4 10.67 9.64 -20.20
N SER A 5 9.67 8.81 -19.93
CA SER A 5 9.05 7.90 -20.91
C SER A 5 7.71 8.41 -21.46
N ASP A 6 7.09 9.38 -20.80
CA ASP A 6 5.76 9.91 -21.10
C ASP A 6 5.86 11.42 -21.40
N PRO A 7 5.93 11.81 -22.70
CA PRO A 7 6.04 13.21 -23.11
C PRO A 7 4.89 14.07 -22.58
N TRP A 8 3.67 13.54 -22.56
CA TRP A 8 2.50 14.25 -22.05
C TRP A 8 2.65 14.58 -20.57
N PHE A 9 3.12 13.62 -19.76
CA PHE A 9 3.34 13.83 -18.34
C PHE A 9 4.49 14.83 -18.09
N SER A 10 5.55 14.79 -18.89
CA SER A 10 6.62 15.78 -18.84
C SER A 10 6.13 17.19 -19.15
N GLU A 11 5.33 17.37 -20.21
CA GLU A 11 4.75 18.66 -20.54
C GLU A 11 3.80 19.15 -19.44
N TYR A 12 3.02 18.27 -18.83
CA TYR A 12 2.18 18.60 -17.68
C TYR A 12 3.00 19.14 -16.51
N LEU A 13 4.10 18.47 -16.14
CA LEU A 13 5.00 18.95 -15.09
C LEU A 13 5.64 20.31 -15.44
N LEU A 14 5.96 20.54 -16.72
CA LEU A 14 6.48 21.84 -17.18
C LEU A 14 5.42 22.94 -17.07
N ARG A 15 4.15 22.68 -17.42
CA ARG A 15 3.06 23.65 -17.26
C ARG A 15 2.84 24.01 -15.80
N ILE A 16 2.95 23.04 -14.89
CA ILE A 16 2.92 23.31 -13.44
C ILE A 16 4.09 24.21 -13.05
N GLY A 17 5.33 23.87 -13.44
CA GLY A 17 6.52 24.64 -13.10
C GLY A 17 6.52 26.06 -13.65
N ASN A 18 5.88 26.28 -14.80
CA ASN A 18 5.72 27.58 -15.43
C ASN A 18 4.50 28.37 -14.90
N GLY A 19 3.67 27.77 -14.04
CA GLY A 19 2.45 28.40 -13.53
C GLY A 19 1.36 28.59 -14.59
N THR A 20 1.38 27.81 -15.66
CA THR A 20 0.39 27.87 -16.76
C THR A 20 -0.67 26.77 -16.69
N GLU A 21 -0.52 25.82 -15.77
CA GLU A 21 -1.49 24.75 -15.54
C GLU A 21 -2.73 25.26 -14.79
N ASN A 22 -3.88 24.62 -15.03
CA ASN A 22 -5.11 25.01 -14.35
C ASN A 22 -5.06 24.71 -12.85
N THR A 23 -5.53 25.66 -12.05
CA THR A 23 -5.63 25.51 -10.59
C THR A 23 -7.09 25.38 -10.14
N ILE A 24 -7.27 24.76 -8.98
CA ILE A 24 -8.51 24.72 -8.21
C ILE A 24 -8.26 25.61 -6.99
N ARG A 25 -9.10 26.65 -6.78
CA ARG A 25 -9.16 27.54 -5.59
C ARG A 25 -7.82 27.77 -4.86
N ASP A 26 -7.26 28.97 -4.94
CA ASP A 26 -6.11 29.37 -4.11
C ASP A 26 -4.85 28.50 -4.35
N ASP A 27 -4.44 28.39 -5.62
CA ASP A 27 -3.15 27.84 -6.07
C ASP A 27 -2.96 26.31 -6.06
N TYR A 28 -3.98 25.50 -5.74
CA TYR A 28 -3.85 24.05 -5.90
C TYR A 28 -3.87 23.65 -7.36
N VAL A 29 -2.87 22.88 -7.80
CA VAL A 29 -2.85 22.32 -9.15
C VAL A 29 -4.00 21.33 -9.32
N ARG A 30 -4.77 21.47 -10.41
CA ARG A 30 -5.73 20.45 -10.80
C ARG A 30 -4.98 19.22 -11.32
N LEU A 31 -5.18 18.07 -10.69
CA LEU A 31 -4.71 16.81 -11.22
C LEU A 31 -5.59 16.38 -12.41
N PRO A 32 -5.01 15.89 -13.51
CA PRO A 32 -5.74 15.31 -14.63
C PRO A 32 -6.57 14.10 -14.18
N ASP A 33 -7.75 13.95 -14.75
CA ASP A 33 -8.69 12.90 -14.36
C ASP A 33 -8.10 11.50 -14.67
N GLU A 34 -7.13 11.39 -15.60
CA GLU A 34 -6.46 10.12 -15.94
C GLU A 34 -5.53 9.59 -14.84
N ILE A 35 -5.14 10.44 -13.88
CA ILE A 35 -4.24 10.07 -12.77
C ILE A 35 -4.92 10.17 -11.41
N VAL A 36 -6.24 10.36 -11.40
CA VAL A 36 -7.06 10.50 -10.19
C VAL A 36 -8.10 9.40 -10.15
N ILE A 37 -8.21 8.74 -9.00
CA ILE A 37 -9.35 7.90 -8.69
C ILE A 37 -10.34 8.76 -7.90
N PRO A 38 -11.58 8.95 -8.38
CA PRO A 38 -12.59 9.71 -7.67
C PRO A 38 -12.81 9.13 -6.27
N TYR A 39 -12.78 10.01 -5.26
CA TYR A 39 -13.08 9.61 -3.90
C TYR A 39 -14.59 9.63 -3.69
N GLY A 40 -15.16 8.44 -3.46
CA GLY A 40 -16.55 8.26 -3.01
C GLY A 40 -16.57 7.96 -1.51
N ASP A 41 -16.77 6.69 -1.18
CA ASP A 41 -16.58 6.15 0.17
C ASP A 41 -15.16 5.60 0.36
N SER A 42 -14.65 5.60 1.59
CA SER A 42 -13.26 5.22 1.86
C SER A 42 -12.93 3.79 1.45
N GLU A 43 -13.86 2.85 1.66
CA GLU A 43 -13.66 1.43 1.38
C GLU A 43 -13.73 1.15 -0.14
N ASP A 44 -14.78 1.66 -0.79
CA ASP A 44 -14.97 1.51 -2.24
C ASP A 44 -13.84 2.16 -3.04
N SER A 45 -13.37 3.35 -2.62
CA SER A 45 -12.27 4.05 -3.28
C SER A 45 -10.95 3.28 -3.17
N VAL A 46 -10.68 2.67 -2.00
CA VAL A 46 -9.50 1.81 -1.80
C VAL A 46 -9.61 0.54 -2.64
N ASN A 47 -10.77 -0.09 -2.67
CA ASN A 47 -11.00 -1.28 -3.47
C ASN A 47 -10.83 -1.00 -4.98
N THR A 48 -11.30 0.17 -5.43
CA THR A 48 -11.12 0.65 -6.81
C THR A 48 -9.66 0.89 -7.12
N LEU A 49 -8.89 1.49 -6.20
CA LEU A 49 -7.45 1.68 -6.34
C LEU A 49 -6.70 0.35 -6.46
N ILE A 50 -7.02 -0.62 -5.60
CA ILE A 50 -6.40 -1.95 -5.65
C ILE A 50 -6.68 -2.60 -7.01
N GLU A 51 -7.92 -2.58 -7.49
CA GLU A 51 -8.27 -3.18 -8.78
C GLU A 51 -7.62 -2.46 -9.97
N TYR A 52 -7.47 -1.14 -9.89
CA TYR A 52 -6.82 -0.35 -10.92
C TYR A 52 -5.33 -0.68 -11.05
N VAL A 53 -4.62 -0.80 -9.91
CA VAL A 53 -3.17 -1.08 -9.90
C VAL A 53 -2.89 -2.58 -10.08
N PHE A 54 -3.69 -3.43 -9.45
CA PHE A 54 -3.57 -4.89 -9.43
C PHE A 54 -4.84 -5.55 -9.99
N PRO A 55 -5.08 -5.47 -11.31
CA PRO A 55 -6.27 -6.05 -11.92
C PRO A 55 -6.28 -7.58 -11.82
N SER A 56 -7.43 -8.17 -11.45
CA SER A 56 -7.58 -9.64 -11.34
C SER A 56 -6.55 -10.27 -10.38
N LEU A 57 -6.39 -9.67 -9.20
CA LEU A 57 -5.49 -10.14 -8.15
C LEU A 57 -5.86 -11.54 -7.61
N ASN A 58 -7.10 -11.98 -7.84
CA ASN A 58 -7.61 -13.30 -7.51
C ASN A 58 -7.22 -14.39 -8.53
N ASP A 59 -6.54 -14.06 -9.64
CA ASP A 59 -6.01 -15.04 -10.59
C ASP A 59 -4.62 -15.51 -10.13
N GLU A 60 -4.46 -16.82 -9.94
CA GLU A 60 -3.19 -17.46 -9.55
C GLU A 60 -2.04 -17.13 -10.51
N ARG A 61 -2.33 -16.89 -11.79
CA ARG A 61 -1.30 -16.52 -12.79
C ARG A 61 -0.69 -15.17 -12.48
N ASN A 62 -1.48 -14.25 -11.94
CA ASN A 62 -1.02 -12.92 -11.57
C ASN A 62 -0.26 -12.96 -10.24
N THR A 63 -0.75 -13.71 -9.25
CA THR A 63 -0.09 -13.79 -7.93
C THR A 63 1.23 -14.53 -7.94
N THR A 64 1.41 -15.49 -8.86
CA THR A 64 2.68 -16.23 -9.03
C THR A 64 3.65 -15.56 -10.03
N SER A 65 3.20 -14.55 -10.77
CA SER A 65 4.03 -13.86 -11.76
C SER A 65 4.91 -12.81 -11.12
N THR A 66 6.23 -13.00 -11.23
CA THR A 66 7.22 -12.04 -10.74
C THR A 66 7.14 -10.72 -11.51
N GLU A 67 6.91 -10.77 -12.83
CA GLU A 67 6.77 -9.57 -13.66
C GLU A 67 5.52 -8.76 -13.27
N TYR A 68 4.41 -9.45 -13.01
CA TYR A 68 3.18 -8.81 -12.57
C TYR A 68 3.37 -8.08 -11.24
N MET A 69 3.93 -8.76 -10.25
CA MET A 69 4.11 -8.21 -8.90
C MET A 69 5.19 -7.13 -8.83
N SER A 70 6.31 -7.27 -9.55
CA SER A 70 7.43 -6.33 -9.45
C SER A 70 7.20 -4.99 -10.14
N THR A 71 6.27 -4.91 -11.08
CA THR A 71 5.99 -3.69 -11.85
C THR A 71 4.89 -2.82 -11.25
N ARG A 72 4.32 -3.22 -10.11
CA ARG A 72 3.16 -2.58 -9.47
C ARG A 72 3.46 -2.24 -8.02
N THR A 73 2.99 -1.09 -7.57
CA THR A 73 3.12 -0.67 -6.18
C THR A 73 2.04 0.34 -5.83
N ILE A 74 1.56 0.29 -4.58
CA ILE A 74 0.72 1.32 -3.98
C ILE A 74 1.53 1.91 -2.82
N LEU A 75 1.68 3.23 -2.81
CA LEU A 75 2.42 3.94 -1.78
C LEU A 75 1.46 4.75 -0.93
N SER A 76 1.71 4.79 0.37
CA SER A 76 0.97 5.60 1.33
C SER A 76 1.93 6.31 2.28
N THR A 77 1.47 7.41 2.87
CA THR A 77 2.28 8.25 3.76
C THR A 77 2.39 7.72 5.18
N LYS A 78 1.52 6.78 5.60
CA LYS A 78 1.54 6.16 6.93
C LYS A 78 1.49 4.63 6.84
N ASN A 79 2.25 3.98 7.72
CA ASN A 79 2.31 2.52 7.80
C ASN A 79 0.94 1.90 8.12
N ASP A 80 0.15 2.48 9.03
CA ASP A 80 -1.20 1.96 9.36
C ASP A 80 -2.12 1.83 8.12
N PHE A 81 -1.96 2.71 7.12
CA PHE A 81 -2.71 2.62 5.88
C PHE A 81 -2.12 1.57 4.93
N VAL A 82 -0.80 1.41 4.93
CA VAL A 82 -0.11 0.34 4.19
C VAL A 82 -0.53 -1.02 4.73
N ASP A 83 -0.60 -1.20 6.05
CA ASP A 83 -0.99 -2.45 6.67
C ASP A 83 -2.43 -2.83 6.28
N LYS A 84 -3.37 -1.88 6.34
CA LYS A 84 -4.75 -2.08 5.88
C LYS A 84 -4.83 -2.47 4.40
N LEU A 85 -4.05 -1.79 3.54
CA LEU A 85 -4.00 -2.12 2.11
C LEU A 85 -3.44 -3.52 1.88
N ASN A 86 -2.36 -3.87 2.56
CA ASN A 86 -1.73 -5.19 2.45
C ASN A 86 -2.67 -6.29 2.91
N THR A 87 -3.36 -6.12 4.05
CA THR A 87 -4.39 -7.07 4.50
C THR A 87 -5.49 -7.25 3.46
N ASN A 88 -6.05 -6.15 2.95
CA ASN A 88 -7.10 -6.19 1.92
C ASN A 88 -6.63 -6.87 0.62
N MET A 89 -5.35 -6.74 0.27
CA MET A 89 -4.76 -7.39 -0.91
C MET A 89 -4.53 -8.88 -0.68
N ILE A 90 -3.97 -9.28 0.48
CA ILE A 90 -3.74 -10.68 0.85
C ILE A 90 -5.05 -11.44 0.89
N ASP A 91 -6.13 -10.84 1.40
CA ASP A 91 -7.46 -11.44 1.44
C ASP A 91 -8.04 -11.75 0.05
N ARG A 92 -7.52 -11.12 -1.00
CA ARG A 92 -7.91 -11.38 -2.41
C ARG A 92 -7.06 -12.45 -3.07
N PHE A 93 -5.96 -12.88 -2.45
CA PHE A 93 -5.10 -13.89 -3.05
C PHE A 93 -5.86 -15.23 -3.09
N PRO A 94 -5.75 -16.00 -4.19
CA PRO A 94 -6.43 -17.29 -4.33
C PRO A 94 -5.83 -18.39 -3.43
N ILE A 95 -4.70 -18.11 -2.78
CA ILE A 95 -3.94 -19.08 -1.98
C ILE A 95 -4.49 -19.10 -0.55
N LYS A 96 -4.40 -20.27 0.11
CA LYS A 96 -4.76 -20.39 1.53
C LYS A 96 -3.85 -19.52 2.38
N GLU A 97 -4.46 -18.66 3.18
CA GLU A 97 -3.77 -17.84 4.18
C GLU A 97 -2.87 -18.71 5.07
N LYS A 98 -1.69 -18.19 5.35
CA LYS A 98 -0.78 -18.75 6.35
C LYS A 98 -0.45 -17.67 7.37
N ILE A 99 -0.75 -17.96 8.62
CA ILE A 99 -0.47 -17.08 9.74
C ILE A 99 0.80 -17.58 10.43
N TYR A 100 1.76 -16.68 10.61
CA TYR A 100 2.97 -16.91 11.38
C TYR A 100 2.91 -16.05 12.64
N HIS A 101 3.12 -16.66 13.80
CA HIS A 101 3.19 -15.97 15.07
C HIS A 101 4.65 -15.73 15.46
N SER A 102 4.95 -14.55 16.01
CA SER A 102 6.25 -14.27 16.61
C SER A 102 6.48 -15.11 17.86
N PHE A 103 7.73 -15.15 18.32
CA PHE A 103 8.03 -15.69 19.65
C PHE A 103 7.32 -14.90 20.73
N ASP A 104 6.91 -15.62 21.78
CA ASP A 104 6.07 -15.17 22.89
C ASP A 104 6.85 -15.03 24.21
N SER A 105 8.18 -15.02 24.12
CA SER A 105 9.08 -15.00 25.26
C SER A 105 10.30 -14.12 25.02
N VAL A 106 10.91 -13.68 26.12
CA VAL A 106 12.14 -12.89 26.15
C VAL A 106 13.22 -13.72 26.85
N ASP A 107 14.41 -13.75 26.28
CA ASP A 107 15.58 -14.35 26.94
C ASP A 107 15.84 -13.64 28.26
N ASP A 108 16.07 -14.42 29.34
CA ASP A 108 16.39 -13.92 30.69
C ASP A 108 15.25 -13.18 31.44
N ASP A 109 13.97 -13.42 31.10
CA ASP A 109 12.84 -12.87 31.88
C ASP A 109 12.40 -13.77 33.05
N SER A 110 13.31 -14.02 34.00
CA SER A 110 13.04 -14.86 35.18
C SER A 110 11.93 -14.35 36.11
N GLN A 111 11.58 -13.06 36.02
CA GLN A 111 10.57 -12.41 36.87
C GLN A 111 9.25 -12.14 36.13
N ASN A 112 9.10 -12.61 34.88
CA ASN A 112 7.91 -12.39 34.06
C ASN A 112 7.52 -10.91 33.97
N ASN A 113 8.51 -10.05 33.74
CA ASN A 113 8.31 -8.60 33.62
C ASN A 113 7.58 -8.24 32.32
N TYR A 114 7.60 -9.12 31.32
CA TYR A 114 6.98 -8.89 30.03
C TYR A 114 5.79 -9.84 29.83
N PRO A 115 4.58 -9.42 30.25
CA PRO A 115 3.39 -10.24 30.03
C PRO A 115 3.15 -10.44 28.54
N LEU A 116 2.59 -11.61 28.20
CA LEU A 116 2.31 -12.01 26.81
C LEU A 116 1.50 -10.97 26.04
N ASP A 117 0.48 -10.39 26.68
CA ASP A 117 -0.36 -9.35 26.07
C ASP A 117 0.44 -8.11 25.69
N PHE A 118 1.49 -7.78 26.44
CA PHE A 118 2.39 -6.68 26.09
C PHE A 118 3.29 -7.08 24.91
N LEU A 119 3.91 -8.26 24.96
CA LEU A 119 4.79 -8.74 23.89
C LEU A 119 4.08 -8.80 22.54
N ASN A 120 2.82 -9.26 22.51
CA ASN A 120 2.02 -9.38 21.30
C ASN A 120 1.60 -8.02 20.71
N THR A 121 1.73 -6.92 21.47
CA THR A 121 1.45 -5.56 20.99
C THR A 121 2.66 -4.87 20.37
N ILE A 122 3.86 -5.46 20.46
CA ILE A 122 5.09 -4.84 19.99
C ILE A 122 5.14 -4.91 18.46
N THR A 123 5.18 -3.74 17.82
CA THR A 123 5.31 -3.58 16.35
C THR A 123 6.51 -2.68 16.04
N PRO A 124 7.74 -3.19 16.19
CA PRO A 124 8.93 -2.40 15.95
C PRO A 124 9.06 -2.10 14.46
N ASN A 125 9.47 -0.89 14.11
CA ASN A 125 9.81 -0.56 12.73
C ASN A 125 10.84 -1.56 12.20
N SER A 126 10.69 -1.98 10.93
CA SER A 126 11.54 -2.96 10.23
C SER A 126 11.41 -4.43 10.65
N LEU A 127 10.54 -4.76 11.62
CA LEU A 127 10.22 -6.14 11.98
C LEU A 127 8.73 -6.42 11.72
N PRO A 128 8.37 -7.67 11.38
CA PRO A 128 6.98 -8.05 11.23
C PRO A 128 6.24 -7.93 12.58
N PRO A 129 4.92 -7.66 12.54
CA PRO A 129 4.08 -7.70 13.74
C PRO A 129 4.02 -9.12 14.32
N HIS A 130 3.46 -9.26 15.52
CA HIS A 130 3.27 -10.56 16.18
C HIS A 130 2.57 -11.57 15.26
N GLU A 131 1.50 -11.16 14.56
CA GLU A 131 0.84 -11.98 13.55
C GLU A 131 1.20 -11.51 12.14
N LEU A 132 1.96 -12.33 11.42
CA LEU A 132 2.24 -12.12 10.01
C LEU A 132 1.36 -13.03 9.17
N LYS A 133 0.42 -12.41 8.44
CA LYS A 133 -0.43 -13.09 7.44
C LYS A 133 0.26 -13.07 6.08
N VAL A 134 0.30 -14.22 5.40
CA VAL A 134 0.90 -14.40 4.06
C VAL A 134 -0.01 -15.25 3.18
#